data_AF-W1WYN8-F1
#
_entry.id   AF-W1WYN8-F1
#
_cell.length_a   1.000
_cell.length_b   1.000
_cell.length_c   1.000
_cell.angle_alpha   90.00
_cell.angle_beta   90.00
_cell.angle_gamma   90.00
#
_symmetry.space_group_name_H-M   'P 1'
#
loop_
_entity.id
_entity.type
_entity.pdbx_description
1 polymer ?
#
loop_
_entity_poly.entity_id
_entity_poly.type
_entity_poly.pdbx_seq_one_letter_code
_entity_poly.pdbx_strand_id
1 'polypeptide(L)' 'MGGAFVVETFLTFVFVLVILGVTASEKISALAGLVIGATLTMVHLIGIPLTGTSVNPARALAPAVFTGGEALA' A
#
# COMPACT_ATOMS: atom_id res chain seq x y z
N MET A 1 4.80 -7.08 -16.53
CA MET A 1 4.83 -5.64 -16.16
C MET A 1 3.44 -5.02 -16.06
N GLY A 2 2.58 -5.08 -17.09
CA GLY A 2 1.25 -4.45 -17.04
C GLY A 2 0.35 -4.88 -15.87
N GLY A 3 0.31 -6.18 -15.54
CA GLY A 3 -0.48 -6.68 -14.40
C GLY A 3 -0.05 -6.12 -13.05
N ALA A 4 1.27 -6.03 -12.80
CA ALA A 4 1.81 -5.47 -11.56
C ALA A 4 1.46 -3.98 -11.42
N PHE A 5 1.55 -3.21 -12.49
CA PHE A 5 1.16 -1.80 -12.51
C PHE A 5 -0.33 -1.61 -12.15
N VAL A 6 -1.22 -2.42 -12.73
CA VAL A 6 -2.66 -2.35 -12.45
C VAL A 6 -2.95 -2.72 -10.99
N VAL A 7 -2.37 -3.81 -10.49
CA VAL A 7 -2.57 -4.27 -9.11
C VAL A 7 -2.07 -3.21 -8.10
N GLU A 8 -0.84 -2.72 -8.26
CA GLU A 8 -0.26 -1.73 -7.35
C GLU A 8 -1.03 -0.40 -7.37
N THR A 9 -1.44 0.07 -8.57
CA THR A 9 -2.23 1.30 -8.70
C THR A 9 -3.58 1.15 -8.00
N PHE A 10 -4.28 0.03 -8.22
CA PHE A 10 -5.59 -0.20 -7.63
C PHE A 10 -5.51 -0.37 -6.10
N LEU A 11 -4.58 -1.17 -5.60
CA LEU A 11 -4.41 -1.36 -4.15
C LEU A 11 -3.98 -0.07 -3.45
N THR A 12 -3.09 0.71 -4.05
CA THR A 12 -2.69 2.03 -3.53
C THR A 12 -3.86 3.00 -3.53
N PHE A 13 -4.67 3.03 -4.60
CA PHE A 13 -5.87 3.85 -4.68
C PHE A 13 -6.85 3.52 -3.55
N VAL A 14 -7.16 2.24 -3.33
CA VAL A 14 -8.04 1.80 -2.24
C VAL A 14 -7.46 2.21 -0.88
N PHE A 15 -6.16 2.01 -0.66
CA PHE A 15 -5.52 2.36 0.60
C PHE A 15 -5.61 3.86 0.91
N VAL A 16 -5.29 4.71 -0.08
CA VAL A 16 -5.38 6.17 0.06
C VAL A 16 -6.84 6.61 0.23
N LEU A 17 -7.78 6.01 -0.50
CA LEU A 17 -9.21 6.31 -0.35
C LEU A 17 -9.70 6.05 1.07
N VAL A 18 -9.28 4.94 1.69
CA VAL A 18 -9.63 4.65 3.09
C VAL A 18 -8.99 5.65 4.05
N ILE A 19 -7.71 6.03 3.84
CA ILE A 19 -7.05 7.05 4.64
C ILE A 19 -7.83 8.37 4.58
N LEU A 20 -8.18 8.84 3.39
CA LEU A 20 -8.94 10.07 3.21
C LEU A 20 -10.35 9.96 3.81
N GLY A 21 -11.02 8.81 3.62
CA GLY A 21 -12.36 8.59 4.14
C GLY A 21 -12.44 8.60 5.67
N VAL A 22 -11.51 7.94 6.35
CA VAL A 22 -11.51 7.88 7.82
C VAL A 22 -11.00 9.15 8.49
N THR A 23 -10.16 9.93 7.79
CA THR A 23 -9.63 11.20 8.32
C THR A 23 -10.51 12.41 7.98
N ALA A 24 -11.47 12.29 7.07
CA ALA A 24 -12.38 13.38 6.70
C ALA A 24 -13.41 13.76 7.79
N SER A 25 -13.60 12.91 8.81
CA SER A 25 -14.61 13.14 9.85
C SER A 25 -14.02 12.98 11.25
N GLU A 26 -14.10 14.06 12.03
CA GLU A 26 -13.69 14.09 13.44
C GLU A 26 -14.37 13.01 14.30
N LYS A 27 -15.59 12.59 13.94
CA LYS A 27 -16.31 11.53 14.67
C LYS A 27 -15.64 10.17 14.62
N ILE A 28 -14.94 9.86 13.52
CA ILE A 28 -14.29 8.56 13.29
C ILE A 28 -12.77 8.64 13.33
N SER A 29 -12.21 9.85 13.49
CA SER A 29 -10.77 10.11 13.61
C SER A 29 -10.12 9.30 14.74
N ALA A 30 -10.83 9.08 15.86
CA ALA A 30 -10.35 8.24 16.96
C ALA A 30 -10.06 6.76 16.56
N LEU A 31 -10.69 6.27 15.49
CA LEU A 31 -10.48 4.92 14.95
C LEU A 31 -9.56 4.90 13.72
N ALA A 32 -9.05 6.06 13.27
CA ALA A 32 -8.28 6.16 12.03
C ALA A 32 -7.07 5.21 12.01
N GLY A 33 -6.30 5.13 13.09
CA GLY A 33 -5.15 4.24 13.18
C GLY A 33 -5.51 2.77 12.98
N LEU A 34 -6.60 2.30 13.60
CA LEU A 34 -7.08 0.92 13.47
C LEU A 34 -7.55 0.62 12.05
N VAL A 35 -8.35 1.52 11.46
CA VAL A 35 -8.90 1.34 10.11
C VAL A 35 -7.79 1.36 9.06
N ILE A 36 -6.85 2.30 9.15
CA ILE A 36 -5.70 2.38 8.24
C ILE A 36 -4.82 1.13 8.38
N GLY A 37 -4.51 0.72 9.61
CA GLY A 37 -3.72 -0.50 9.87
C GLY A 37 -4.39 -1.77 9.32
N ALA A 38 -5.69 -1.95 9.58
CA ALA A 38 -6.44 -3.11 9.07
C ALA A 38 -6.51 -3.11 7.54
N THR A 39 -6.66 -1.94 6.92
CA THR A 39 -6.64 -1.81 5.45
C THR A 39 -5.27 -2.17 4.89
N LEU A 40 -4.18 -1.74 5.54
CA LEU A 40 -2.83 -2.13 5.12
C LEU A 40 -2.63 -3.65 5.23
N THR A 41 -3.13 -4.29 6.30
CA THR A 41 -3.11 -5.76 6.44
C THR A 41 -3.87 -6.43 5.30
N MET A 42 -5.08 -5.97 4.98
CA MET A 42 -5.88 -6.50 3.86
C MET A 42 -5.12 -6.37 2.53
N VAL A 43 -4.51 -5.21 2.28
CA VAL A 43 -3.72 -4.96 1.07
C VAL A 43 -2.54 -5.94 0.97
N HIS A 44 -1.88 -6.29 2.07
CA HIS A 44 -0.81 -7.29 2.08
C HIS A 44 -1.32 -8.71 1.80
N LEU A 45 -2.47 -9.09 2.38
CA LEU A 45 -3.07 -10.41 2.13
C LEU A 45 -3.36 -10.64 0.63
N ILE A 46 -3.67 -9.57 -0.10
CA ILE A 46 -3.94 -9.62 -1.54
C ILE A 46 -2.65 -9.46 -2.36
N GLY A 47 -1.82 -8.47 -2.03
CA GLY A 47 -0.71 -8.02 -2.87
C GLY A 47 0.55 -8.89 -2.79
N ILE A 48 0.80 -9.60 -1.67
CA ILE A 48 2.04 -10.37 -1.48
C ILE A 48 2.22 -11.42 -2.59
N PRO A 49 1.22 -12.28 -2.91
CA PRO A 49 1.37 -13.26 -3.97
C PRO A 49 1.41 -12.67 -5.39
N LEU A 50 1.03 -11.40 -5.57
CA LEU A 50 0.94 -10.76 -6.89
C LEU A 50 2.19 -9.94 -7.22
N THR A 51 2.72 -9.17 -6.27
CA THR A 51 3.79 -8.19 -6.50
C THR A 51 4.77 -8.07 -5.34
N GLY A 52 4.59 -8.84 -4.25
CA GLY A 52 5.30 -8.60 -2.99
C GLY A 52 4.76 -7.37 -2.21
N THR A 53 3.61 -6.82 -2.64
CA THR A 53 2.92 -5.64 -2.08
C THR A 53 3.82 -4.42 -1.90
N SER A 54 3.96 -3.57 -2.92
CA SER A 54 4.61 -2.26 -2.74
C SER A 54 3.74 -1.31 -1.93
N VAL A 55 2.69 -0.77 -2.57
CA VAL A 55 1.72 0.26 -2.12
C VAL A 55 2.30 1.47 -1.39
N ASN A 56 3.63 1.59 -1.40
CA ASN A 56 4.41 2.58 -0.69
C ASN A 56 5.80 2.63 -1.34
N PRO A 57 6.10 3.68 -2.15
CA PRO A 57 7.39 3.84 -2.81
C PRO A 57 8.57 3.82 -1.83
N ALA A 58 8.45 4.42 -0.64
CA ALA A 58 9.52 4.41 0.35
C ALA A 58 9.81 2.99 0.87
N ARG A 59 8.75 2.20 1.10
CA ARG A 59 8.87 0.79 1.54
C ARG A 59 9.53 -0.08 0.47
N ALA A 60 9.26 0.17 -0.81
CA ALA A 60 9.86 -0.59 -1.91
C ALA A 60 11.29 -0.14 -2.24
N LEU A 61 11.57 1.16 -2.19
CA LEU A 61 12.89 1.72 -2.49
C LEU A 61 13.92 1.40 -1.40
N ALA A 62 13.51 1.41 -0.13
CA ALA A 62 14.41 1.17 0.99
C ALA A 62 15.20 -0.15 0.88
N PRO A 63 14.59 -1.34 0.62
CA PRO A 63 15.34 -2.56 0.37
C PRO A 63 16.02 -2.57 -1.01
N ALA A 64 15.40 -1.96 -2.03
CA ALA A 64 15.91 -1.98 -3.41
C ALA A 64 17.31 -1.36 -3.54
N VAL A 65 17.61 -0.31 -2.77
CA VAL A 65 18.96 0.30 -2.76
C VAL A 65 20.03 -0.61 -2.17
N PHE A 66 19.67 -1.59 -1.35
CA PHE A 66 20.59 -2.58 -0.79
C PHE A 66 20.70 -3.84 -1.65
N THR A 67 19.61 -4.27 -2.31
CA THR A 67 19.64 -5.43 -3.22
C THR A 67 20.21 -5.11 -4.60
N GLY A 68 19.95 -3.91 -5.14
CA GLY A 68 20.41 -3.51 -6.47
C GLY A 68 19.80 -4.33 -7.61
N GLY A 69 20.41 -4.25 -8.80
CA GLY A 69 20.03 -5.05 -9.98
C GLY A 69 18.60 -4.82 -10.44
N GLU A 70 17.86 -5.90 -10.72
CA GLU A 70 16.46 -5.86 -11.16
C GLU A 70 15.52 -5.16 -10.16
N ALA A 71 15.89 -5.04 -8.88
CA ALA A 71 15.07 -4.34 -7.90
C ALA A 71 15.05 -2.81 -8.11
N LEU A 72 16.02 -2.26 -8.85
CA LEU A 72 16.13 -0.84 -9.20
C LEU A 72 15.77 -0.54 -10.67
N ALA A 73 15.56 -1.58 -11.48
CA ALA A 73 15.26 -1.47 -12.91
C ALA A 73 13.76 -1.31 -13.16
#